data_AF-A0A368CAA4-F1
#
_entry.id   AF-A0A368CAA4-F1
#
_cell.length_a   1.000
_cell.length_b   1.000
_cell.length_c   1.000
_cell.angle_alpha   90.00
_cell.angle_beta   90.00
_cell.angle_gamma   90.00
#
_symmetry.space_group_name_H-M   'P 1'
#
loop_
_entity.id
_entity.type
_entity.pdbx_description
1 polymer ?
#
loop_
_entity_poly.entity_id
_entity_poly.type
_entity_poly.pdbx_seq_one_letter_code
_entity_poly.pdbx_strand_id
1 'polypeptide(L)'
;PDNGAFWSFTVYDENGFMFDDVAHMSSDIAAANEDGTYTVSMGCGADAVNNLPISNETGVFNFTVRHYIPSDRVKFDEYRLMPLMQKVD
;
A
#
# COMPACT_ATOMS: atom_id res chain seq x y z
N PRO A 1 -7.78 1.39 9.66
CA PRO A 1 -6.84 1.00 10.74
C PRO A 1 -6.81 1.98 11.93
N ASP A 2 -7.10 3.26 11.74
CA ASP A 2 -7.16 4.27 12.83
C ASP A 2 -5.84 4.39 13.62
N ASN A 3 -4.71 4.24 12.92
CA ASN A 3 -3.39 4.37 13.54
C ASN A 3 -3.23 5.77 14.16
N GLY A 4 -2.47 5.87 15.26
CA GLY A 4 -2.14 7.16 15.88
C GLY A 4 -1.16 8.01 15.06
N ALA A 5 -0.53 7.42 14.05
CA ALA A 5 0.22 8.12 13.00
C ALA A 5 -0.30 7.66 11.63
N PHE A 6 0.56 7.23 10.72
CA PHE A 6 0.19 6.86 9.36
C PHE A 6 0.21 5.34 9.11
N TRP A 7 -0.20 4.93 7.93
CA TRP A 7 0.08 3.59 7.37
C TRP A 7 0.90 3.75 6.09
N SER A 8 1.62 2.70 5.69
CA SER A 8 2.29 2.69 4.37
C SER A 8 2.22 1.34 3.68
N PHE A 9 2.24 1.39 2.35
CA PHE A 9 2.55 0.30 1.45
C PHE A 9 3.90 0.58 0.81
N THR A 10 4.72 -0.45 0.66
CA THR A 10 6.01 -0.34 -0.03
C THR A 10 6.20 -1.55 -0.93
N VAL A 11 6.55 -1.32 -2.19
CA VAL A 11 6.79 -2.37 -3.18
C VAL A 11 8.29 -2.65 -3.33
N TYR A 12 8.63 -3.92 -3.55
CA TYR A 12 9.99 -4.40 -3.72
C TYR A 12 10.04 -5.43 -4.86
N ASP A 13 11.17 -5.55 -5.52
CA ASP A 13 11.43 -6.58 -6.53
C ASP A 13 11.53 -7.97 -5.87
N GLU A 14 11.72 -9.02 -6.67
CA GLU A 14 11.91 -10.39 -6.17
C GLU A 14 13.00 -10.50 -5.07
N ASN A 15 14.04 -9.65 -5.13
CA ASN A 15 15.17 -9.66 -4.22
C ASN A 15 14.95 -8.81 -2.96
N GLY A 16 13.84 -8.08 -2.87
CA GLY A 16 13.52 -7.23 -1.72
C GLY A 16 14.07 -5.80 -1.81
N PHE A 17 14.47 -5.33 -2.99
CA PHE A 17 14.92 -3.97 -3.23
C PHE A 17 13.82 -3.09 -3.84
N MET A 18 13.84 -1.80 -3.49
CA MET A 18 13.05 -0.81 -4.21
C MET A 18 13.62 -0.64 -5.62
N PHE A 19 12.76 -0.53 -6.62
CA PHE A 19 13.14 -0.55 -8.04
C PHE A 19 12.60 0.65 -8.84
N ASP A 20 11.97 1.61 -8.16
CA ASP A 20 11.44 2.85 -8.74
C ASP A 20 11.67 4.00 -7.75
N ASP A 21 11.71 5.24 -8.25
CA ASP A 21 11.74 6.44 -7.41
C ASP A 21 10.47 6.54 -6.54
N VAL A 22 9.33 6.11 -7.09
CA VAL A 22 8.06 5.96 -6.36
C VAL A 22 7.88 4.50 -5.94
N ALA A 23 8.37 4.16 -4.75
CA ALA A 23 8.24 2.79 -4.22
C ALA A 23 7.24 2.65 -3.07
N HIS A 24 6.57 3.73 -2.63
CA HIS A 24 5.69 3.67 -1.46
C HIS A 24 4.47 4.60 -1.56
N MET A 25 3.41 4.21 -0.84
CA MET A 25 2.17 4.95 -0.68
C MET A 25 1.83 5.02 0.80
N SER A 26 1.35 6.15 1.30
CA SER A 26 0.97 6.30 2.71
C SER A 26 -0.27 7.17 2.86
N SER A 27 -0.91 7.15 4.03
CA SER A 27 -2.01 8.07 4.34
C SER A 27 -1.65 9.56 4.27
N ASP A 28 -0.36 9.89 4.29
CA ASP A 28 0.11 11.29 4.25
C ASP A 28 0.11 11.84 2.81
N ILE A 29 0.25 10.97 1.81
CA ILE A 29 0.31 11.35 0.39
C ILE A 29 -0.85 10.81 -0.45
N ALA A 30 -1.54 9.78 0.04
CA ALA A 30 -2.65 9.17 -0.67
C ALA A 30 -3.88 10.09 -0.66
N ALA A 31 -4.55 10.16 -1.80
CA ALA A 31 -5.88 10.73 -1.91
C ALA A 31 -6.90 9.79 -1.27
N ALA A 32 -7.69 10.30 -0.33
CA ALA A 32 -8.80 9.58 0.26
C ALA A 32 -10.02 9.58 -0.67
N ASN A 33 -10.81 8.52 -0.60
CA ASN A 33 -12.13 8.45 -1.23
C ASN A 33 -13.13 9.36 -0.48
N GLU A 34 -14.29 9.64 -1.09
CA GLU A 34 -15.32 10.49 -0.46
C GLU A 34 -15.83 9.92 0.88
N ASP A 35 -15.81 8.61 1.06
CA ASP A 35 -16.21 7.92 2.28
C ASP A 35 -15.08 7.83 3.34
N GLY A 36 -13.92 8.44 3.07
CA GLY A 36 -12.75 8.42 3.95
C GLY A 36 -11.93 7.13 3.90
N THR A 37 -12.29 6.16 3.06
CA THR A 37 -11.45 5.01 2.77
C THR A 37 -10.31 5.37 1.81
N TYR A 38 -9.38 4.44 1.60
CA TYR A 38 -8.28 4.60 0.65
C TYR A 38 -8.25 3.43 -0.31
N THR A 39 -8.05 3.73 -1.59
CA THR A 39 -7.73 2.75 -2.63
C THR A 39 -6.25 2.90 -2.97
N VAL A 40 -5.45 1.84 -2.88
CA VAL A 40 -4.06 1.82 -3.35
C VAL A 40 -4.01 0.97 -4.60
N SER A 41 -3.61 1.58 -5.72
CA SER A 41 -3.48 0.87 -6.99
C SER A 41 -2.03 0.40 -7.15
N MET A 42 -1.82 -0.74 -7.80
CA MET A 42 -0.49 -1.26 -8.10
C MET A 42 -0.43 -1.64 -9.58
N GLY A 43 0.35 -0.90 -10.36
CA GLY A 43 0.49 -1.14 -11.80
C GLY A 43 -0.74 -0.83 -12.65
N CYS A 44 -1.69 -0.02 -12.15
CA CYS A 44 -2.95 0.24 -12.84
C CYS A 44 -2.89 1.45 -13.80
N GLY A 45 -1.69 1.95 -14.12
CA GLY A 45 -1.47 3.09 -15.01
C GLY A 45 -1.44 4.45 -14.29
N ALA A 46 -1.05 5.49 -15.03
CA ALA A 46 -0.82 6.83 -14.50
C ALA A 46 -2.09 7.54 -14.01
N ASP A 47 -3.25 7.18 -14.58
CA ASP A 47 -4.54 7.77 -14.23
C ASP A 47 -5.21 7.09 -13.01
N ALA A 48 -4.63 5.99 -12.52
CA ALA A 48 -5.14 5.28 -11.36
C ALA A 48 -4.80 6.03 -10.07
N VAL A 49 -5.78 6.12 -9.16
CA VAL A 49 -5.59 6.77 -7.86
C VAL A 49 -4.55 6.02 -7.03
N ASN A 50 -3.66 6.77 -6.37
CA ASN A 50 -2.64 6.24 -5.46
C ASN A 50 -1.87 5.06 -6.06
N ASN A 51 -1.41 5.20 -7.32
CA ASN A 51 -0.78 4.10 -8.06
C ASN A 51 0.70 3.92 -7.70
N LEU A 52 1.06 2.69 -7.33
CA LEU A 52 2.44 2.24 -7.19
C LEU A 52 2.89 1.50 -8.45
N PRO A 53 4.05 1.86 -9.03
CA PRO A 53 4.63 1.09 -10.13
C PRO A 53 5.07 -0.29 -9.64
N ILE A 54 4.74 -1.33 -10.40
CA ILE A 54 5.16 -2.72 -10.12
C ILE A 54 5.91 -3.37 -11.29
N SER A 55 6.07 -2.63 -12.40
CA SER A 55 6.84 -3.09 -13.54
C SER A 55 8.33 -3.04 -13.20
N ASN A 56 8.98 -4.20 -13.23
CA ASN A 56 10.42 -4.33 -13.00
C ASN A 56 11.00 -5.45 -13.87
N GLU A 57 12.33 -5.60 -13.90
CA GLU A 57 13.03 -6.55 -14.78
C GLU A 57 12.68 -8.02 -14.52
N THR A 58 12.32 -8.37 -13.27
CA THR A 58 11.99 -9.75 -12.88
C THR A 58 10.55 -10.14 -13.21
N GLY A 59 9.67 -9.15 -13.43
CA GLY A 59 8.23 -9.37 -13.58
C GLY A 59 7.53 -9.87 -12.31
N VAL A 60 8.23 -9.92 -11.18
CA VAL A 60 7.74 -10.33 -9.87
C VAL A 60 7.95 -9.19 -8.89
N PHE A 61 6.98 -8.98 -8.00
CA PHE A 61 7.13 -8.02 -6.91
C PHE A 61 6.58 -8.63 -5.62
N ASN A 62 7.06 -8.10 -4.50
CA ASN A 62 6.44 -8.26 -3.20
C ASN A 62 6.14 -6.87 -2.62
N PHE A 63 5.37 -6.84 -1.53
CA PHE A 63 5.06 -5.59 -0.86
C PHE A 63 4.92 -5.80 0.64
N THR A 64 5.06 -4.71 1.39
CA THR A 64 4.86 -4.70 2.83
C THR A 64 3.88 -3.60 3.22
N VAL A 65 2.95 -3.92 4.12
CA VAL A 65 2.06 -2.95 4.77
C VAL A 65 2.58 -2.68 6.18
N ARG A 66 2.70 -1.41 6.55
CA ARG A 66 3.16 -0.98 7.88
C ARG A 66 2.13 -0.11 8.56
N HIS A 67 1.96 -0.32 9.86
CA HIS A 67 1.14 0.52 10.73
C HIS A 67 2.03 1.24 11.73
N TYR A 68 2.02 2.58 11.70
CA TYR A 68 2.85 3.40 12.58
C TYR A 68 2.00 3.91 13.74
N ILE A 69 2.43 3.63 14.97
CA ILE A 69 1.61 3.80 16.18
C ILE A 69 0.26 3.08 15.98
N PRO A 70 0.26 1.74 15.83
CA PRO A 70 -0.96 0.99 15.56
C PRO A 70 -1.97 1.18 16.70
N SER A 71 -3.23 1.37 16.34
CA SER A 71 -4.35 1.42 17.29
C SER A 71 -4.55 0.10 18.01
N ASP A 72 -5.33 0.13 19.09
CA ASP A 72 -5.74 -1.10 19.78
C ASP A 72 -6.51 -2.03 18.86
N ARG A 73 -7.30 -1.48 17.94
CA ARG A 73 -7.95 -2.26 16.88
C ARG A 73 -6.95 -3.07 16.05
N VAL A 74 -5.86 -2.43 15.60
CA VAL A 74 -4.81 -3.11 14.82
C VAL A 74 -4.05 -4.15 15.64
N LYS A 75 -3.83 -3.88 16.94
CA LYS A 75 -3.05 -4.76 17.82
C LYS A 75 -3.85 -5.95 18.38
N PHE A 76 -5.15 -5.78 18.63
CA PHE A 76 -5.91 -6.70 19.49
C PHE A 76 -7.25 -7.16 18.90
N ASP A 77 -7.88 -6.42 17.97
CA ASP A 77 -9.23 -6.76 17.48
C ASP A 77 -9.23 -7.69 16.25
N GLU A 78 -8.24 -8.60 16.16
CA GLU A 78 -8.02 -9.49 15.00
C GLU A 78 -8.07 -8.75 13.65
N TYR A 79 -7.66 -7.48 13.67
CA TYR A 79 -7.73 -6.63 12.49
C TYR A 79 -6.81 -7.18 11.41
N ARG A 80 -7.36 -7.29 10.20
CA ARG A 80 -6.60 -7.69 9.03
C ARG A 80 -5.55 -6.61 8.70
N LEU A 81 -4.30 -6.91 9.00
CA LEU A 81 -3.16 -5.98 8.83
C LEU A 81 -2.97 -5.55 7.37
N MET A 82 -3.08 -6.50 6.44
CA MET A 82 -3.02 -6.22 5.00
C MET A 82 -4.42 -6.35 4.39
N PRO A 83 -4.98 -5.30 3.75
CA PRO A 83 -6.27 -5.36 3.07
C PRO A 83 -6.36 -6.50 2.05
N LEU A 84 -7.58 -6.94 1.74
CA LEU A 84 -7.77 -7.88 0.64
C LEU A 84 -7.36 -7.21 -0.67
N MET A 85 -6.56 -7.92 -1.45
CA MET A 85 -6.12 -7.48 -2.77
C MET A 85 -7.03 -8.09 -3.82
N GLN A 86 -7.35 -7.31 -4.84
CA GLN A 86 -8.08 -7.77 -6.01
C GLN A 86 -7.21 -7.55 -7.24
N LYS A 87 -7.10 -8.59 -8.09
CA LYS A 87 -6.52 -8.43 -9.42
C LYS A 87 -7.46 -7.59 -10.28
N VAL A 88 -6.90 -6.59 -10.96
CA VAL A 88 -7.58 -5.80 -11.98
C VAL A 88 -7.08 -6.28 -13.35
N ASP A 89 -7.99 -6.48 -14.30
CA ASP A 89 -7.70 -6.91 -15.67
C ASP A 89 -7.57 -5.72 -16.63
#